data_AF-A0A2V9ISW1-F1
#
_entry.id   AF-A0A2V9ISW1-F1
#
_cell.length_a   1.000
_cell.length_b   1.000
_cell.length_c   1.000
_cell.angle_alpha   90.00
_cell.angle_beta   90.00
_cell.angle_gamma   90.00
#
_symmetry.space_group_name_H-M   'P 1'
#
loop_
_entity.id
_entity.type
_entity.pdbx_description
1 polymer ?
#
loop_
_entity_poly.entity_id
_entity_poly.type
_entity_poly.pdbx_seq_one_letter_code
_entity_poly.pdbx_strand_id
1 'polypeptide(L)'
;PKIVFHEFFASNPDGRVPDYHTDLGIYEEGCGLDKVDMSWGHDEYIYHVAKDYLPEEAGYMLRYHSFYPAHLEGEYQYLMSDHDKEMFKWVREFSQYDLYSKSAERPDAEKLRPYYEDLIAEYFPPQLAW
;
A
#
# COMPACT_ATOMS: atom_id res chain seq x y z
N PRO A 1 -11.38 -17.02 0.69
CA PRO A 1 -11.69 -15.86 -0.19
C PRO A 1 -11.38 -14.55 0.53
N LYS A 2 -10.27 -13.88 0.21
CA LYS A 2 -9.76 -12.77 1.04
C LYS A 2 -9.76 -11.40 0.36
N ILE A 3 -9.86 -11.34 -0.97
CA ILE A 3 -10.29 -10.11 -1.64
C ILE A 3 -11.77 -9.91 -1.34
N VAL A 4 -12.11 -8.73 -0.83
CA VAL A 4 -13.46 -8.33 -0.45
C VAL A 4 -14.35 -8.27 -1.71
N PHE A 5 -15.50 -8.93 -1.66
CA PHE A 5 -16.47 -9.04 -2.75
C PHE A 5 -15.91 -9.54 -4.10
N HIS A 6 -15.09 -10.60 -4.05
CA HIS A 6 -14.46 -11.19 -5.23
C HIS A 6 -15.46 -11.68 -6.30
N GLU A 7 -16.74 -11.87 -5.97
CA GLU A 7 -17.79 -12.19 -6.94
C GLU A 7 -17.94 -11.15 -8.05
N PHE A 8 -17.56 -9.88 -7.80
CA PHE A 8 -17.62 -8.83 -8.81
C PHE A 8 -16.54 -8.96 -9.90
N PHE A 9 -15.53 -9.80 -9.71
CA PHE A 9 -14.56 -10.11 -10.76
C PHE A 9 -15.18 -10.81 -11.98
N ALA A 10 -16.38 -11.38 -11.85
CA ALA A 10 -17.07 -12.03 -12.98
C ALA A 10 -17.27 -11.12 -14.21
N SER A 11 -17.32 -9.80 -13.99
CA SER A 11 -17.46 -8.80 -15.06
C SER A 11 -16.13 -8.18 -15.51
N ASN A 12 -15.01 -8.51 -14.87
CA ASN A 12 -13.70 -7.99 -15.25
C ASN A 12 -13.26 -8.59 -16.59
N PRO A 13 -12.96 -7.78 -17.64
CA PRO A 13 -12.48 -8.29 -18.93
C PRO A 13 -11.20 -9.12 -18.82
N ASP A 14 -10.36 -8.88 -17.82
CA ASP A 14 -9.13 -9.65 -17.57
C ASP A 14 -9.43 -11.12 -17.26
N GLY A 15 -10.61 -11.44 -16.71
CA GLY A 15 -11.08 -12.82 -16.52
C GLY A 15 -11.43 -13.56 -17.82
N ARG A 16 -11.19 -12.94 -18.98
CA ARG A 16 -11.28 -13.55 -20.32
C ARG A 16 -9.92 -13.68 -20.99
N VAL A 17 -8.85 -13.20 -20.36
CA VAL A 17 -7.49 -13.22 -20.89
C VAL A 17 -6.76 -14.42 -20.28
N PRO A 18 -6.47 -15.48 -21.08
CA PRO A 18 -5.92 -16.73 -20.56
C PRO A 18 -4.62 -16.56 -19.76
N ASP A 19 -3.79 -15.58 -20.13
CA ASP A 19 -2.51 -15.31 -19.50
C ASP A 19 -2.65 -14.83 -18.04
N TYR A 20 -3.84 -14.36 -17.62
CA TYR A 20 -4.10 -13.91 -16.24
C TYR A 20 -4.75 -14.99 -15.35
N HIS A 21 -5.04 -16.17 -15.90
CA HIS A 21 -5.83 -17.19 -15.19
C HIS A 21 -4.99 -18.14 -14.33
N THR A 22 -3.66 -18.06 -14.42
CA THR A 22 -2.75 -18.82 -13.56
C THR A 22 -2.47 -18.05 -12.27
N ASP A 23 -2.04 -18.74 -11.22
CA ASP A 23 -1.67 -18.10 -9.94
C ASP A 23 -0.66 -16.96 -10.12
N LEU A 24 0.29 -17.12 -11.04
CA LEU A 24 1.29 -16.10 -11.35
C LEU A 24 0.83 -15.06 -12.38
N GLY A 25 -0.24 -15.31 -13.12
CA GLY A 25 -0.61 -14.52 -14.29
C GLY A 25 0.58 -14.21 -15.20
N ILE A 26 0.87 -12.92 -15.38
CA ILE A 26 2.00 -12.39 -16.17
C ILE A 26 3.30 -12.19 -15.37
N TYR A 27 3.33 -12.59 -14.10
CA TYR A 27 4.47 -12.37 -13.21
C TYR A 27 5.36 -13.60 -13.10
N GLU A 28 6.59 -13.38 -12.62
CA GLU A 28 7.48 -14.46 -12.21
C GLU A 28 7.34 -14.72 -10.70
N GLU A 29 7.55 -15.97 -10.29
CA GLU A 29 7.54 -16.34 -8.87
C GLU A 29 8.64 -15.58 -8.11
N GLY A 30 8.29 -14.96 -6.98
CA GLY A 30 9.19 -14.19 -6.15
C GLY A 30 9.78 -12.94 -6.83
N CYS A 31 9.12 -12.42 -7.87
CA CYS A 31 9.63 -11.30 -8.66
C CYS A 31 9.86 -10.01 -7.85
N GLY A 32 9.14 -9.85 -6.73
CA GLY A 32 9.14 -8.66 -5.91
C GLY A 32 7.91 -7.80 -6.19
N LEU A 33 7.27 -7.25 -5.14
CA LEU A 33 6.07 -6.42 -5.29
C LEU A 33 6.34 -5.10 -6.01
N ASP A 34 7.61 -4.69 -6.13
CA ASP A 34 8.01 -3.54 -6.93
C ASP A 34 7.80 -3.76 -8.44
N LYS A 35 7.70 -5.03 -8.88
CA LYS A 35 7.44 -5.45 -10.26
C LYS A 35 6.01 -5.95 -10.50
N VAL A 36 5.16 -5.89 -9.48
CA VAL A 36 3.75 -6.28 -9.58
C VAL A 36 2.94 -5.03 -9.88
N ASP A 37 2.13 -5.09 -10.95
CA ASP A 37 1.15 -4.05 -11.22
C ASP A 37 0.00 -4.18 -10.21
N MET A 38 0.00 -3.28 -9.22
CA MET A 38 -1.07 -3.16 -8.24
C MET A 38 -2.29 -2.48 -8.85
N SER A 39 -3.49 -2.81 -8.35
CA SER A 39 -4.70 -2.06 -8.71
C SER A 39 -4.50 -0.58 -8.41
N TRP A 40 -4.59 0.27 -9.44
CA TRP A 40 -4.30 1.70 -9.31
C TRP A 40 -5.17 2.37 -8.25
N GLY A 41 -4.54 3.17 -7.38
CA GLY A 41 -5.20 3.83 -6.27
C GLY A 41 -4.27 4.79 -5.54
N HIS A 42 -4.69 5.24 -4.35
CA HIS A 42 -3.94 6.24 -3.61
C HIS A 42 -2.57 5.75 -3.11
N ASP A 43 -2.39 4.45 -2.91
CA ASP A 43 -1.13 3.87 -2.41
C ASP A 43 0.01 4.09 -3.42
N GLU A 44 -0.17 3.63 -4.66
CA GLU A 44 0.83 3.75 -5.71
C GLU A 44 1.06 5.23 -6.06
N TYR A 45 -0.02 6.02 -6.11
CA TYR A 45 0.06 7.44 -6.37
C TYR A 45 0.88 8.20 -5.32
N ILE A 46 0.55 8.04 -4.02
CA ILE A 46 1.27 8.77 -2.97
C ILE A 46 2.71 8.28 -2.83
N TYR A 47 2.98 6.99 -3.07
CA TYR A 47 4.33 6.46 -3.13
C TYR A 47 5.14 7.20 -4.19
N HIS A 48 4.61 7.37 -5.40
CA HIS A 48 5.32 8.10 -6.46
C HIS A 48 5.57 9.57 -6.13
N VAL A 49 4.67 10.23 -5.40
CA VAL A 49 4.84 11.62 -4.95
C VAL A 49 5.90 11.73 -3.84
N ALA A 50 5.96 10.75 -2.92
CA ALA A 50 6.70 10.87 -1.66
C ALA A 50 8.03 10.10 -1.59
N LYS A 51 8.26 9.10 -2.47
CA LYS A 51 9.36 8.13 -2.34
C LYS A 51 10.78 8.73 -2.31
N ASP A 52 10.98 9.91 -2.91
CA ASP A 52 12.30 10.55 -2.96
C ASP A 52 12.60 11.37 -1.68
N TYR A 53 11.61 11.51 -0.77
CA TYR A 53 11.68 12.36 0.42
C TYR A 53 11.61 11.58 1.75
N LEU A 54 11.11 10.35 1.72
CA LEU A 54 10.87 9.55 2.91
C LEU A 54 11.84 8.36 3.00
N PRO A 55 12.11 7.85 4.22
CA PRO A 55 12.75 6.55 4.40
C PRO A 55 11.99 5.44 3.66
N GLU A 56 12.71 4.40 3.26
CA GLU A 56 12.16 3.27 2.51
C GLU A 56 10.97 2.64 3.24
N GLU A 57 11.06 2.41 4.54
CA GLU A 57 9.99 1.83 5.35
C GLU A 57 8.72 2.66 5.30
N ALA A 58 8.84 4.00 5.34
CA ALA A 58 7.71 4.90 5.25
C ALA A 58 7.07 4.88 3.85
N GLY A 59 7.89 4.88 2.80
CA GLY A 59 7.41 4.69 1.43
C GLY A 59 6.70 3.34 1.25
N TYR A 60 7.24 2.28 1.84
CA TYR A 60 6.70 0.92 1.74
C TYR A 60 5.36 0.78 2.47
N MET A 61 5.23 1.38 3.66
CA MET A 61 3.94 1.49 4.35
C MET A 61 2.92 2.21 3.49
N LEU A 62 3.27 3.36 2.91
CA LEU A 62 2.36 4.12 2.05
C LEU A 62 1.95 3.35 0.79
N ARG A 63 2.87 2.62 0.16
CA ARG A 63 2.62 1.90 -1.10
C ARG A 63 1.76 0.64 -0.95
N TYR A 64 1.71 0.03 0.23
CA TYR A 64 1.04 -1.27 0.42
C TYR A 64 0.06 -1.34 1.59
N HIS A 65 -0.28 -0.21 2.23
CA HIS A 65 -1.22 -0.19 3.37
C HIS A 65 -2.65 -0.61 3.01
N SER A 66 -3.04 -0.58 1.73
CA SER A 66 -4.33 -1.10 1.26
C SER A 66 -4.28 -2.56 0.81
N PHE A 67 -3.11 -3.20 0.81
CA PHE A 67 -2.96 -4.58 0.37
C PHE A 67 -3.36 -5.58 1.48
N TYR A 68 -4.62 -5.48 1.94
CA TYR A 68 -5.19 -6.32 3.00
C TYR A 68 -5.04 -7.84 2.75
N PRO A 69 -5.30 -8.35 1.53
CA PRO A 69 -5.05 -9.77 1.24
C PRO A 69 -3.63 -10.21 1.59
N ALA A 70 -2.64 -9.35 1.46
CA ALA A 70 -1.26 -9.66 1.83
C ALA A 70 -0.99 -9.41 3.32
N HIS A 71 -1.18 -8.19 3.84
CA HIS A 71 -0.68 -7.84 5.17
C HIS A 71 -1.54 -8.35 6.33
N LEU A 72 -2.85 -8.52 6.15
CA LEU A 72 -3.74 -9.10 7.17
C LEU A 72 -3.87 -10.61 7.00
N GLU A 73 -3.87 -11.04 5.75
CA GLU A 73 -4.47 -12.31 5.36
C GLU A 73 -3.43 -13.33 4.85
N GLY A 74 -2.19 -12.90 4.58
CA GLY A 74 -1.08 -13.77 4.21
C GLY A 74 -1.13 -14.33 2.80
N GLU A 75 -1.93 -13.73 1.91
CA GLU A 75 -1.98 -14.10 0.49
C GLU A 75 -0.80 -13.48 -0.28
N TYR A 76 -0.67 -13.86 -1.57
CA TYR A 76 0.31 -13.32 -2.52
C TYR A 76 1.80 -13.48 -2.13
N GLN A 77 2.10 -14.35 -1.16
CA GLN A 77 3.48 -14.61 -0.72
C GLN A 77 4.38 -15.14 -1.86
N TYR A 78 3.79 -15.80 -2.86
CA TYR A 78 4.50 -16.33 -4.02
C TYR A 78 4.99 -15.23 -4.99
N LEU A 79 4.51 -13.98 -4.86
CA LEU A 79 5.04 -12.83 -5.60
C LEU A 79 6.10 -12.06 -4.81
N MET A 80 6.11 -12.22 -3.49
CA MET A 80 6.98 -11.46 -2.58
C MET A 80 8.43 -11.95 -2.64
N SER A 81 9.34 -11.01 -2.83
CA SER A 81 10.77 -11.19 -2.58
C SER A 81 11.05 -11.30 -1.08
N ASP A 82 12.27 -11.65 -0.70
CA ASP A 82 12.67 -11.66 0.71
C ASP A 82 12.66 -10.27 1.34
N HIS A 83 12.98 -9.24 0.55
CA HIS A 83 12.88 -7.85 0.98
C HIS A 83 11.43 -7.46 1.31
N ASP A 84 10.46 -7.88 0.48
CA ASP A 84 9.04 -7.61 0.75
C ASP A 84 8.59 -8.25 2.07
N LYS A 85 8.96 -9.52 2.29
CA LYS A 85 8.62 -10.24 3.53
C LYS A 85 9.15 -9.50 4.77
N GLU A 86 10.35 -8.94 4.68
CA GLU A 86 10.94 -8.12 5.75
C GLU A 86 10.19 -6.79 5.93
N MET A 87 9.86 -6.09 4.85
CA MET A 87 9.17 -4.79 4.90
C MET A 87 7.73 -4.88 5.37
N PHE A 88 7.05 -5.99 5.13
CA PHE A 88 5.66 -6.19 5.57
C PHE A 88 5.49 -6.17 7.10
N LYS A 89 6.57 -6.26 7.89
CA LYS A 89 6.50 -5.99 9.34
C LYS A 89 6.06 -4.56 9.62
N TRP A 90 6.55 -3.60 8.84
CA TRP A 90 6.23 -2.17 8.98
C TRP A 90 4.81 -1.86 8.49
N VAL A 91 4.40 -2.47 7.37
CA VAL A 91 3.02 -2.37 6.87
C VAL A 91 2.01 -2.85 7.92
N ARG A 92 2.29 -3.99 8.55
CA ARG A 92 1.44 -4.54 9.62
C ARG A 92 1.40 -3.64 10.86
N GLU A 93 2.55 -3.09 11.28
CA GLU A 93 2.61 -2.16 12.40
C GLU A 93 1.77 -0.90 12.13
N PHE A 94 1.93 -0.29 10.95
CA PHE A 94 1.16 0.88 10.54
C PHE A 94 -0.34 0.61 10.44
N SER A 95 -0.74 -0.57 9.95
CA SER A 95 -2.15 -0.91 9.75
C SER A 95 -3.00 -0.84 11.02
N GLN A 96 -2.38 -1.03 12.19
CA GLN A 96 -3.06 -0.89 13.48
C GLN A 96 -3.52 0.55 13.72
N TYR A 97 -2.68 1.52 13.36
CA TYR A 97 -2.98 2.93 13.52
C TYR A 97 -3.96 3.43 12.47
N ASP A 98 -3.81 3.04 11.20
CA ASP A 98 -4.78 3.38 10.15
C ASP A 98 -6.19 2.86 10.52
N LEU A 99 -6.30 1.59 10.90
CA LEU A 99 -7.62 0.99 11.12
C LEU A 99 -8.26 1.41 12.43
N TYR A 100 -7.51 1.36 13.54
CA TYR A 100 -8.09 1.47 14.89
C TYR A 100 -8.06 2.88 15.49
N SER A 101 -7.44 3.85 14.83
CA SER A 101 -7.56 5.27 15.22
C SER A 101 -8.83 5.94 14.69
N LYS A 102 -9.57 5.26 13.81
CA LYS A 102 -10.83 5.75 13.23
C LYS A 102 -11.89 5.92 14.32
N SER A 103 -12.17 7.17 14.67
CA SER A 103 -13.14 7.57 15.71
C SER A 103 -14.19 8.51 15.15
N ALA A 104 -15.38 8.52 15.77
CA ALA A 104 -16.41 9.51 15.49
C ALA A 104 -16.01 10.91 16.00
N GLU A 105 -15.22 10.96 17.08
CA GLU A 105 -14.67 12.20 17.60
C GLU A 105 -13.46 12.61 16.75
N ARG A 106 -13.47 13.85 16.27
CA ARG A 106 -12.39 14.39 15.43
C ARG A 106 -11.31 15.00 16.31
N PRO A 107 -10.03 14.83 15.96
CA PRO A 107 -8.95 15.53 16.65
C PRO A 107 -9.03 17.04 16.42
N ASP A 108 -8.50 17.80 17.37
CA ASP A 108 -8.35 19.25 17.26
C ASP A 108 -7.21 19.58 16.28
N ALA A 109 -7.60 19.88 15.03
CA ALA A 109 -6.65 20.16 13.96
C ALA A 109 -5.82 21.43 14.21
N GLU A 110 -6.39 22.47 14.83
CA GLU A 110 -5.65 23.72 15.09
C GLU A 110 -4.54 23.50 16.11
N LYS A 111 -4.81 22.71 17.15
CA LYS A 111 -3.81 22.36 18.17
C LYS A 111 -2.70 21.46 17.62
N LEU A 112 -3.04 20.54 16.71
CA LEU A 112 -2.08 19.58 16.15
C LEU A 112 -1.24 20.15 15.01
N ARG A 113 -1.76 21.16 14.29
CA ARG A 113 -1.15 21.70 13.08
C ARG A 113 0.32 22.08 13.23
N PRO A 114 0.77 22.83 14.26
CA PRO A 114 2.18 23.23 14.37
C PRO A 114 3.13 22.04 14.41
N TYR A 115 2.75 20.97 15.12
CA TYR A 115 3.56 19.75 15.22
C TYR A 115 3.73 19.05 13.87
N TYR A 116 2.64 18.91 13.11
CA TYR A 116 2.70 18.26 11.79
C TYR A 116 3.35 19.17 10.73
N GLU A 117 3.20 20.49 10.81
CA GLU A 117 3.90 21.41 9.92
C GLU A 117 5.42 21.37 10.11
N ASP A 118 5.90 21.27 11.35
CA ASP A 118 7.33 21.10 11.64
C ASP A 118 7.87 19.79 11.04
N LEU A 119 7.13 18.68 11.17
CA LEU A 119 7.50 17.40 10.55
C LEU A 119 7.45 17.47 9.02
N ILE A 120 6.43 18.10 8.44
CA ILE A 120 6.35 18.25 6.98
C ILE A 120 7.55 19.04 6.46
N ALA A 121 7.96 20.10 7.16
CA ALA A 121 9.13 20.91 6.78
C ALA A 121 10.47 20.16 6.96
N GLU A 122 10.54 19.18 7.86
CA GLU A 122 11.71 18.32 8.03
C GLU A 122 11.89 17.35 6.85
N TYR A 123 10.81 16.73 6.37
CA TYR A 123 10.89 15.67 5.36
C TYR A 123 10.65 16.15 3.93
N PHE A 124 9.81 17.15 3.71
CA PHE A 124 9.35 17.54 2.37
C PHE A 124 9.78 18.96 1.99
N PRO A 125 9.95 19.23 0.69
CA PRO A 125 10.10 20.60 0.21
C PRO A 125 8.82 21.41 0.46
N PRO A 126 8.90 22.75 0.49
CA PRO A 126 7.72 23.62 0.67
C PRO A 126 6.63 23.45 -0.39
N GLN A 127 6.96 22.87 -1.55
CA GLN A 127 6.03 22.57 -2.62
C GLN A 127 6.35 21.20 -3.24
N LEU A 128 5.31 20.38 -3.39
CA LEU A 128 5.36 19.07 -4.06
C LEU A 128 4.70 19.13 -5.44
N ALA A 129 5.14 18.25 -6.32
CA ALA A 129 4.47 17.96 -7.58
C ALA A 129 3.50 16.79 -7.36
N TRP A 130 2.20 17.11 -7.37
CA TRP A 130 1.10 16.17 -7.22
C TRP A 130 0.64 15.65 -8.58
#